data_AF-A0AAD8A9I9-F1
#
_entry.id   AF-A0AAD8A9I9-F1
#
_cell.length_a   1.000
_cell.length_b   1.000
_cell.length_c   1.000
_cell.angle_alpha   90.00
_cell.angle_beta   90.00
_cell.angle_gamma   90.00
#
_symmetry.space_group_name_H-M   'P 1'
#
loop_
_entity.id
_entity.type
_entity.pdbx_description
1 polymer ?
#
loop_
_entity_poly.entity_id
_entity_poly.type
_entity_poly.pdbx_seq_one_letter_code
_entity_poly.pdbx_strand_id
1 'polypeptide(L)'
;PFIFKVYLFNVTNPMEIQNGGKPRLSEIGPYVYEEYKEKAELYDHEEDDTVSFNNRDTFYFNKIKSAPLTGDEIITIPHILIL
;
A
#
# COMPACT_ATOMS: atom_id res chain seq x y z
N PRO A 1 15.74 -4.30 6.82
CA PRO A 1 14.31 -3.92 6.96
C PRO A 1 14.11 -2.53 6.35
N PHE A 2 13.24 -2.43 5.34
CA PHE A 2 12.88 -1.18 4.70
C PHE A 2 11.65 -0.58 5.39
N ILE A 3 11.47 0.73 5.27
CA ILE A 3 10.29 1.42 5.80
C ILE A 3 9.39 1.76 4.62
N PHE A 4 8.22 1.14 4.58
CA PHE A 4 7.19 1.40 3.59
C PHE A 4 6.09 2.26 4.21
N LYS A 5 5.69 3.32 3.53
CA LYS A 5 4.67 4.27 4.02
C LYS A 5 3.54 4.36 3.02
N VAL A 6 2.31 4.24 3.52
CA VAL A 6 1.09 4.39 2.72
C VAL A 6 0.36 5.66 3.15
N TYR A 7 -0.05 6.45 2.15
CA TYR A 7 -0.89 7.63 2.30
C TYR A 7 -2.13 7.43 1.46
N LEU A 8 -3.29 7.74 2.01
CA LEU A 8 -4.59 7.57 1.37
C LEU A 8 -5.31 8.92 1.29
N PHE A 9 -6.11 9.13 0.25
CA PHE A 9 -6.98 10.29 0.13
C PHE A 9 -8.42 9.90 0.44
N ASN A 10 -8.91 10.34 1.60
CA ASN A 10 -10.30 10.19 1.98
C ASN A 10 -11.18 11.19 1.24
N VAL A 11 -12.21 10.69 0.56
CA VAL A 11 -13.22 11.51 -0.11
C VAL A 11 -14.27 11.97 0.90
N THR A 12 -14.40 13.29 1.09
CA THR A 12 -15.32 13.87 2.10
C THR A 12 -16.69 14.26 1.54
N ASN A 13 -16.84 14.32 0.21
CA ASN A 13 -18.08 14.68 -0.48
C ASN A 13 -18.49 13.68 -1.60
N PRO A 14 -18.60 12.37 -1.32
CA PRO A 14 -18.83 11.35 -2.35
C PRO A 14 -20.13 11.58 -3.15
N MET A 15 -21.22 11.99 -2.49
CA MET A 15 -22.50 12.24 -3.15
C MET A 15 -22.46 13.45 -4.09
N GLU A 16 -21.71 14.50 -3.77
CA GLU A 16 -21.56 15.65 -4.67
C GLU A 16 -20.81 15.25 -5.94
N ILE A 17 -19.75 14.44 -5.79
CA ILE A 17 -18.94 13.96 -6.92
C ILE A 17 -19.78 13.12 -7.87
N GLN A 18 -20.64 12.24 -7.35
CA GLN A 18 -21.56 11.45 -8.17
C GLN A 18 -22.52 12.31 -9.01
N ASN A 19 -22.80 13.54 -8.58
CA ASN A 19 -23.62 14.50 -9.30
C ASN A 19 -22.81 15.49 -10.16
N GLY A 20 -21.53 15.20 -10.43
CA GLY A 20 -20.63 16.06 -11.23
C GLY A 20 -19.93 17.18 -10.44
N GLY A 21 -20.04 17.18 -9.11
CA GLY A 21 -19.37 18.11 -8.22
C GLY A 21 -17.85 17.88 -8.14
N LYS A 22 -17.11 18.93 -7.73
CA LYS A 22 -15.64 18.84 -7.57
C LYS A 22 -15.27 18.00 -6.33
N PRO A 23 -14.34 17.04 -6.44
CA PRO A 23 -13.90 16.25 -5.30
C PRO A 23 -13.22 17.08 -4.20
N ARG A 24 -13.51 16.73 -2.94
CA ARG A 24 -12.82 17.21 -1.75
C ARG A 24 -12.13 16.03 -1.08
N LEU A 25 -10.81 16.12 -1.00
CA LEU A 25 -9.94 15.06 -0.51
C LEU A 25 -9.27 15.50 0.78
N SER A 26 -9.13 14.57 1.72
CA SER A 26 -8.29 14.72 2.92
C SER A 26 -7.25 13.62 2.92
N GLU A 27 -5.97 13.98 2.97
CA GLU A 27 -4.89 13.01 3.13
C GLU A 27 -4.97 12.36 4.52
N ILE A 28 -4.77 11.05 4.58
CA ILE A 28 -4.69 10.26 5.81
C ILE A 28 -3.43 9.38 5.70
N GLY A 29 -2.53 9.55 6.66
CA GLY A 29 -1.28 8.80 6.72
C GLY A 29 -0.23 9.46 7.61
N PRO A 30 0.96 8.85 7.74
CA PRO A 30 1.33 7.58 7.11
C PRO A 30 0.86 6.34 7.89
N TYR A 31 0.37 5.33 7.16
CA TYR A 31 0.40 3.94 7.65
C TYR A 31 1.79 3.38 7.37
N VAL A 32 2.53 3.07 8.43
CA VAL A 32 3.93 2.68 8.37
C VAL A 32 4.07 1.17 8.51
N TYR A 33 4.79 0.55 7.59
CA TYR A 33 5.11 -0.86 7.58
C TYR A 33 6.63 -1.06 7.57
N GLU A 34 7.06 -2.12 8.24
CA GLU A 34 8.40 -2.68 8.07
C GLU A 34 8.34 -3.72 6.95
N GLU A 35 9.07 -3.45 5.87
CA GLU A 35 9.13 -4.29 4.69
C GLU A 35 10.39 -5.16 4.74
N TYR A 36 10.18 -6.46 4.51
CA TYR A 36 11.21 -7.48 4.40
C TYR A 36 11.16 -8.06 3.00
N LYS A 37 12.29 -8.00 2.30
CA LYS A 37 12.44 -8.51 0.94
C LYS A 37 13.31 -9.75 0.96
N GLU A 38 12.84 -10.81 0.34
CA GLU A 38 13.52 -12.10 0.25
C GLU A 38 13.58 -12.56 -1.20
N LYS A 39 14.71 -13.16 -1.59
CA LYS A 39 14.83 -13.89 -2.86
C LYS A 39 14.45 -15.35 -2.59
N ALA A 40 13.22 -15.71 -2.88
CA ALA A 40 12.69 -17.06 -2.73
C ALA A 40 12.94 -17.89 -4.00
N GLU A 41 12.96 -19.22 -3.87
CA GLU A 41 12.97 -20.16 -5.00
C GLU A 41 14.10 -19.86 -6.01
N LEU A 42 15.34 -19.88 -5.51
CA LEU A 42 16.53 -19.68 -6.33
C LEU A 42 16.72 -20.88 -7.28
N TYR A 43 16.88 -20.60 -8.56
CA TYR A 43 17.26 -21.56 -9.59
C TYR A 43 18.50 -21.06 -10.31
N ASP A 44 19.54 -21.90 -10.32
CA ASP A 44 20.83 -21.61 -10.93
C ASP A 44 20.87 -22.18 -12.36
N HIS A 45 21.30 -21.35 -13.31
CA HIS A 45 21.41 -21.69 -14.73
C HIS A 45 22.90 -21.73 -15.11
N GLU A 46 23.50 -22.93 -15.05
CA GLU A 46 24.92 -23.13 -15.37
C GLU A 46 25.27 -22.80 -16.83
N GLU A 47 24.29 -22.86 -17.74
CA GLU A 47 24.46 -22.67 -19.18
C GLU A 47 24.78 -21.22 -19.59
N ASP A 48 24.30 -20.25 -18.81
CA ASP A 48 24.46 -18.83 -19.09
C ASP A 48 24.95 -18.01 -17.89
N ASP A 49 25.34 -18.67 -16.79
CA ASP A 49 25.85 -18.05 -15.55
C ASP A 49 24.82 -17.07 -14.94
N THR A 50 23.54 -17.46 -14.96
CA THR A 50 22.44 -16.64 -14.42
C THR A 50 21.68 -17.33 -13.29
N VAL A 51 21.02 -16.52 -12.46
CA VAL A 51 20.18 -17.03 -11.36
C VAL A 51 18.79 -16.41 -11.45
N SER A 52 17.77 -17.27 -11.48
CA SER A 52 16.37 -16.89 -11.36
C SER A 52 15.89 -16.99 -9.92
N PHE A 53 15.04 -16.06 -9.49
CA PHE A 53 14.44 -16.06 -8.17
C PHE A 53 13.13 -15.29 -8.15
N ASN A 54 12.28 -15.63 -7.19
CA ASN A 54 11.03 -14.93 -6.92
C ASN A 54 11.24 -13.89 -5.82
N ASN A 55 10.88 -12.63 -6.09
CA ASN A 55 10.88 -11.59 -5.06
C ASN A 55 9.68 -11.81 -4.14
N ARG A 56 9.95 -11.99 -2.85
CA ARG A 56 8.92 -12.05 -1.81
C ARG A 56 9.06 -10.86 -0.88
N ASP A 57 8.06 -9.98 -0.92
CA ASP A 57 7.94 -8.84 -0.03
C ASP A 57 6.93 -9.13 1.07
N THR A 58 7.34 -8.97 2.33
CA THR A 58 6.49 -9.14 3.52
C THR A 58 6.41 -7.84 4.29
N PHE A 59 5.20 -7.41 4.63
CA PHE A 59 4.93 -6.13 5.29
C PHE A 59 4.37 -6.35 6.70
N TYR A 60 5.03 -5.78 7.71
CA TYR A 60 4.57 -5.81 9.10
C TYR A 60 4.15 -4.42 9.54
N PHE A 61 2.90 -4.27 10.00
CA PHE A 61 2.37 -2.97 10.41
C PHE A 61 3.04 -2.46 11.69
N ASN A 62 3.57 -1.23 11.65
CA ASN A 62 4.20 -0.58 12.78
C ASN A 62 3.23 0.41 13.44
N LYS A 63 2.54 -0.05 14.49
CA LYS A 63 1.54 0.73 15.24
C LYS A 63 2.10 2.01 15.87
N ILE A 64 3.34 1.99 16.34
CA ILE A 64 3.97 3.14 17.02
C ILE A 64 4.26 4.26 16.02
N LYS A 65 4.82 3.91 14.85
CA LYS A 65 5.15 4.88 13.80
C LYS A 65 3.93 5.35 13.01
N SER A 66 2.84 4.60 13.07
CA SER A 66 1.55 4.96 12.43
C SER A 66 0.63 5.74 13.36
N ALA A 67 0.92 5.81 14.66
CA ALA A 67 0.07 6.49 15.63
C ALA A 67 -0.21 7.95 15.22
N PRO A 68 -1.47 8.43 15.31
CA PRO A 68 -2.61 7.81 15.99
C PRO A 68 -3.41 6.79 15.15
N LEU A 69 -3.00 6.49 13.91
CA LEU A 69 -3.73 5.60 13.00
C LEU A 69 -3.57 4.13 13.43
N THR A 70 -4.67 3.38 13.44
CA THR A 70 -4.71 1.97 13.83
C THR A 70 -4.76 1.02 12.64
N GLY A 71 -5.20 1.50 11.47
CA GLY A 71 -5.48 0.67 10.31
C GLY A 71 -6.96 0.27 10.20
N ASP A 72 -7.79 0.63 11.19
CA ASP A 72 -9.22 0.34 11.22
C ASP A 72 -10.07 1.57 10.84
N GLU A 73 -9.44 2.65 10.38
CA GLU A 73 -10.15 3.86 9.97
C GLU A 73 -11.03 3.61 8.75
N ILE A 74 -12.24 4.15 8.78
CA ILE A 74 -13.13 4.11 7.63
C ILE A 74 -12.71 5.22 6.65
N ILE A 75 -12.28 4.81 5.46
CA ILE A 75 -11.85 5.71 4.39
C ILE A 75 -12.77 5.50 3.19
N THR A 76 -13.30 6.60 2.65
CA THR A 76 -14.09 6.57 1.42
C THR A 76 -13.17 6.75 0.23
N ILE A 77 -13.15 5.77 -0.67
CA ILE A 77 -12.38 5.78 -1.92
C ILE A 77 -13.28 5.45 -3.12
N PRO A 78 -12.85 5.79 -4.35
CA PRO A 78 -13.54 5.32 -5.55
C PRO A 78 -13.60 3.79 -5.60
N HIS A 79 -14.72 3.25 -6.12
CA HIS A 79 -14.87 1.81 -6.27
C HIS A 79 -14.00 1.30 -7.44
N ILE A 80 -12.82 0.78 -7.13
CA ILE A 80 -11.78 0.46 -8.12
C ILE A 80 -12.27 -0.56 -9.18
N LEU A 81 -13.09 -1.54 -8.81
CA LEU A 81 -13.51 -2.60 -9.75
C LEU A 81 -14.63 -2.18 -10.72
N ILE A 82 -15.24 -1.00 -10.53
CA ILE A 82 -16.34 -0.50 -11.40
C ILE A 82 -15.85 0.65 -12.29
N LEU A 83 -14.61 1.10 -12.12
CA LEU A 83 -13.93 1.99 -13.07
C LEU A 83 -13.76 1.29 -14.42
#